data_AF-A0A1V4ZBB7-F1
#
_entry.id   AF-A0A1V4ZBB7-F1
#
_cell.length_a   1.000
_cell.length_b   1.000
_cell.length_c   1.000
_cell.angle_alpha   90.00
_cell.angle_beta   90.00
_cell.angle_gamma   90.00
#
_symmetry.space_group_name_H-M   'P 1'
#
loop_
_entity.id
_entity.type
_entity.pdbx_description
1 polymer ?
#
loop_
_entity_poly.entity_id
_entity_poly.type
_entity_poly.pdbx_seq_one_letter_code
_entity_poly.pdbx_strand_id
1 'polypeptide(L)'
;MGRMVRLAAVLMAIGMLACMIPMNAGAGTPQAPTDAELAARYAPILNFKNGERCFPVEVEYFIQNCNLNRSVGGNPTLVDSSPTISELASYSGSGYSDYYLDNRLGSVNDDRIIKAYQQQEASLGYTVYYHIYASSSSIVIQYWLFYVFNPATYNNHEGDWEMVQVTLDASYAPVSASFSQHESGMEAGWDLVERSGDNIKVYVALGSHANYFRPYQGKTGMAQDSVGNDGKVLDSSKYDLVDMGELSTPNTSPNTAWIKFGGHWGDYGSISAQYRGERGPLGPAYRQNAQMWNDPVAWSSSLVVLDNNMLLLDQVYTNFIWIVIGFLLLAIVFMVLRILKRKKDGESLKPICAMLEFKGRIGIANILAIAAVVIAIIGAFLPYYTASANITTGQFQTPGWVDVFSFSGVDGLMVNGVDDQGVPYQLAAIALPFGMLIFLSMALLVIGSVVTRRKKMPMRYISKGITLIVVLVMILVVVMSISALEPMFHQIEGGDGAVAIVQEIAKNPIGGSTTLTVPSYGQVDMKWGLGIGALLMVIAGIMLLVAGLMYRTACKEQKAPTTEAPKSQ
;
A
#
# COMPACT_ATOMS: atom_id res chain seq x y z
N MET A 1 88.48 -7.17 -8.81
CA MET A 1 87.02 -7.42 -8.77
C MET A 1 86.52 -8.19 -7.54
N GLY A 2 87.36 -8.89 -6.75
CA GLY A 2 86.88 -9.75 -5.65
C GLY A 2 86.60 -9.12 -4.26
N ARG A 3 87.04 -7.89 -3.98
CA ARG A 3 86.81 -7.22 -2.68
C ARG A 3 85.55 -6.34 -2.65
N MET A 4 85.18 -5.69 -3.76
CA MET A 4 83.95 -4.89 -3.85
C MET A 4 82.69 -5.76 -3.91
N VAL A 5 82.75 -6.95 -4.54
CA VAL A 5 81.62 -7.89 -4.59
C VAL A 5 81.30 -8.49 -3.21
N ARG A 6 82.32 -8.69 -2.36
CA ARG A 6 82.12 -9.18 -0.98
C ARG A 6 81.53 -8.11 -0.05
N LEU A 7 81.87 -6.84 -0.25
CA LEU A 7 81.29 -5.74 0.54
C LEU A 7 79.83 -5.46 0.14
N ALA A 8 79.50 -5.57 -1.16
CA ALA A 8 78.13 -5.47 -1.66
C ALA A 8 77.24 -6.62 -1.14
N ALA A 9 77.76 -7.86 -1.09
CA ALA A 9 77.02 -9.00 -0.57
C ALA A 9 76.73 -8.92 0.94
N VAL A 10 77.67 -8.39 1.75
CA VAL A 10 77.46 -8.20 3.20
C VAL A 10 76.49 -7.05 3.49
N LEU A 11 76.53 -5.96 2.73
CA LEU A 11 75.56 -4.85 2.85
C LEU A 11 74.15 -5.26 2.39
N MET A 12 74.03 -6.11 1.36
CA MET A 12 72.74 -6.68 0.95
C MET A 12 72.18 -7.65 2.01
N ALA A 13 73.03 -8.44 2.66
CA ALA A 13 72.62 -9.36 3.72
C ALA A 13 72.16 -8.63 4.99
N ILE A 14 72.80 -7.50 5.37
CA ILE A 14 72.37 -6.67 6.50
C ILE A 14 71.09 -5.89 6.16
N GLY A 15 70.94 -5.44 4.90
CA GLY A 15 69.69 -4.82 4.42
C GLY A 15 68.51 -5.78 4.36
N MET A 16 68.74 -7.06 4.03
CA MET A 16 67.68 -8.08 4.02
C MET A 16 67.35 -8.62 5.42
N LEU A 17 68.29 -8.57 6.38
CA LEU A 17 67.99 -8.96 7.78
C LEU A 17 67.22 -7.87 8.55
N ALA A 18 67.35 -6.59 8.18
CA ALA A 18 66.60 -5.49 8.79
C ALA A 18 65.13 -5.41 8.32
N CYS A 19 64.77 -6.09 7.22
CA CYS A 19 63.38 -6.24 6.76
C CYS A 19 62.69 -7.52 7.27
N MET A 20 63.35 -8.32 8.12
CA MET A 20 62.80 -9.53 8.74
C MET A 20 62.69 -9.44 10.27
N ILE A 21 62.63 -8.22 10.82
CA ILE A 21 61.98 -8.06 12.12
C ILE A 21 60.48 -8.08 11.83
N PRO A 22 59.72 -9.10 12.24
CA PRO A 22 58.28 -8.97 12.25
C PRO A 22 57.97 -7.76 13.12
N MET A 23 57.52 -6.67 12.51
CA MET A 23 56.68 -5.73 13.21
C MET A 23 55.47 -6.55 13.63
N ASN A 24 55.54 -7.06 14.86
CA ASN A 24 54.41 -7.54 15.61
C ASN A 24 53.56 -6.30 15.95
N ALA A 25 53.05 -5.63 14.92
CA ALA A 25 51.80 -4.93 15.06
C ALA A 25 50.84 -6.05 15.41
N GLY A 26 50.48 -6.13 16.69
CA GLY A 26 49.36 -6.96 17.12
C GLY A 26 48.15 -6.49 16.32
N ALA A 27 47.95 -7.07 15.14
CA ALA A 27 46.66 -7.16 14.52
C ALA A 27 45.89 -8.10 15.45
N GLY A 28 45.39 -7.52 16.54
CA GLY A 28 44.34 -8.15 17.32
C GLY A 28 43.28 -8.59 16.32
N THR A 29 42.76 -9.80 16.49
CA THR A 29 41.52 -10.20 15.85
C THR A 29 40.54 -9.04 15.91
N PRO A 30 39.93 -8.60 14.78
CA PRO A 30 38.98 -7.51 14.79
C PRO A 30 37.99 -7.74 15.94
N GLN A 31 37.95 -6.81 16.89
CA GLN A 31 37.03 -6.91 18.01
C GLN A 31 35.61 -6.89 17.45
N ALA A 32 34.74 -7.79 17.93
CA ALA A 32 33.33 -7.76 17.62
C ALA A 32 32.78 -6.35 17.93
N PRO A 33 32.01 -5.73 17.02
CA PRO A 33 31.37 -4.45 17.29
C PRO A 33 30.48 -4.57 18.54
N THR A 34 30.44 -3.52 19.33
CA THR A 34 29.48 -3.38 20.43
C THR A 34 28.07 -3.15 19.87
N ASP A 35 27.06 -3.45 20.67
CA ASP A 35 25.64 -3.23 20.33
C ASP A 35 25.37 -1.77 19.93
N ALA A 36 25.93 -0.83 20.67
CA ALA A 36 25.83 0.61 20.37
C ALA A 36 26.52 0.99 19.04
N GLU A 37 27.65 0.38 18.69
CA GLU A 37 28.31 0.62 17.40
C GLU A 37 27.49 0.06 16.24
N LEU A 38 26.86 -1.11 16.41
CA LEU A 38 25.94 -1.67 15.43
C LEU A 38 24.70 -0.78 15.25
N ALA A 39 24.07 -0.39 16.35
CA ALA A 39 22.90 0.48 16.34
C ALA A 39 23.19 1.84 15.70
N ALA A 40 24.35 2.46 15.99
CA ALA A 40 24.72 3.73 15.38
C ALA A 40 25.01 3.61 13.87
N ARG A 41 25.67 2.51 13.46
CA ARG A 41 26.06 2.28 12.06
C ARG A 41 24.86 2.14 11.14
N TYR A 42 23.85 1.40 11.59
CA TYR A 42 22.66 1.08 10.80
C TYR A 42 21.44 1.92 11.17
N ALA A 43 21.61 2.97 11.98
CA ALA A 43 20.54 3.81 12.48
C ALA A 43 19.66 4.35 11.35
N PRO A 44 18.32 4.40 11.50
CA PRO A 44 17.42 4.78 10.43
C PRO A 44 17.42 6.29 10.14
N ILE A 45 17.28 6.64 8.86
CA ILE A 45 16.94 7.99 8.40
C ILE A 45 15.44 7.97 8.09
N LEU A 46 14.65 8.57 8.98
CA LEU A 46 13.20 8.63 8.87
C LEU A 46 12.82 9.79 7.95
N ASN A 47 12.24 9.47 6.80
CA ASN A 47 11.74 10.42 5.82
C ASN A 47 10.22 10.46 5.94
N PHE A 48 9.69 11.57 6.45
CA PHE A 48 8.26 11.74 6.63
C PHE A 48 7.63 12.38 5.39
N LYS A 49 6.36 12.03 5.16
CA LYS A 49 5.50 12.72 4.21
C LYS A 49 5.15 14.13 4.72
N ASN A 50 5.08 15.11 3.83
CA ASN A 50 4.57 16.42 4.19
C ASN A 50 3.13 16.32 4.74
N GLY A 51 2.88 16.98 5.87
CA GLY A 51 1.63 16.91 6.61
C GLY A 51 1.69 16.06 7.88
N GLU A 52 2.78 15.34 8.13
CA GLU A 52 2.95 14.57 9.37
C GLU A 52 2.88 15.47 10.61
N ARG A 53 2.18 14.99 11.63
CA ARG A 53 1.85 15.69 12.88
C ARG A 53 2.48 15.05 14.11
N CYS A 54 2.83 13.77 14.04
CA CYS A 54 3.42 12.98 15.12
C CYS A 54 4.81 12.48 14.70
N PHE A 55 5.79 12.56 15.60
CA PHE A 55 7.13 12.03 15.36
C PHE A 55 7.56 11.14 16.54
N PRO A 56 8.56 10.26 16.35
CA PRO A 56 9.00 9.34 17.41
C PRO A 56 9.41 10.09 18.67
N VAL A 57 8.87 9.70 19.81
CA VAL A 57 9.07 10.38 21.10
C VAL A 57 9.32 9.40 22.24
N GLU A 58 9.87 9.89 23.34
CA GLU A 58 10.03 9.09 24.55
C GLU A 58 8.68 8.64 25.10
N VAL A 59 8.58 7.36 25.50
CA VAL A 59 7.33 6.76 25.98
C VAL A 59 6.88 7.35 27.31
N GLU A 60 7.82 7.88 28.08
CA GLU A 60 7.56 8.48 29.39
C GLU A 60 6.60 9.67 29.26
N TYR A 61 6.71 10.47 28.19
CA TYR A 61 5.75 11.53 27.90
C TYR A 61 4.32 10.97 27.76
N PHE A 62 4.17 9.83 27.08
CA PHE A 62 2.85 9.23 26.89
C PHE A 62 2.32 8.63 28.20
N ILE A 63 3.14 7.86 28.92
CA ILE A 63 2.77 7.26 30.22
C ILE A 63 2.33 8.34 31.21
N GLN A 64 3.07 9.45 31.32
CA GLN A 64 2.74 10.58 32.20
C GLN A 64 1.42 11.29 31.83
N ASN A 65 0.88 11.04 30.65
CA ASN A 65 -0.42 11.57 30.21
C ASN A 65 -1.53 10.51 30.19
N CYS A 66 -1.25 9.24 30.46
CA CYS A 66 -2.21 8.15 30.41
C CYS A 66 -2.61 7.63 31.79
N ASN A 67 -3.87 7.23 31.96
CA ASN A 67 -4.27 6.34 33.06
C ASN A 67 -3.93 4.89 32.67
N LEU A 68 -3.91 3.97 33.64
CA LEU A 68 -3.95 2.55 33.41
C LEU A 68 -5.36 2.06 33.68
N ASN A 69 -5.97 1.43 32.69
CA ASN A 69 -7.31 0.85 32.75
C ASN A 69 -7.27 -0.64 32.46
N ARG A 70 -8.37 -1.32 32.79
CA ARG A 70 -8.66 -2.71 32.44
C ARG A 70 -10.04 -2.81 31.80
N SER A 71 -10.15 -3.49 30.67
CA SER A 71 -11.41 -3.77 29.99
C SER A 71 -12.07 -5.01 30.57
N VAL A 72 -13.21 -4.84 31.24
CA VAL A 72 -13.97 -5.94 31.85
C VAL A 72 -15.32 -6.05 31.15
N GLY A 73 -15.48 -7.09 30.32
CA GLY A 73 -16.69 -7.26 29.50
C GLY A 73 -16.93 -6.09 28.54
N GLY A 74 -15.86 -5.47 28.02
CA GLY A 74 -15.91 -4.31 27.14
C GLY A 74 -16.12 -2.97 27.86
N ASN A 75 -16.15 -2.95 29.20
CA ASN A 75 -16.29 -1.72 29.98
C ASN A 75 -14.96 -1.32 30.64
N PRO A 76 -14.61 -0.02 30.62
CA PRO A 76 -13.39 0.48 31.25
C PRO A 76 -13.48 0.39 32.78
N THR A 77 -12.45 -0.15 33.41
CA THR A 77 -12.24 -0.11 34.87
C THR A 77 -10.91 0.55 35.16
N LEU A 78 -10.92 1.67 35.89
CA LEU A 78 -9.71 2.38 36.29
C LEU A 78 -8.88 1.53 37.25
N VAL A 79 -7.61 1.32 36.91
CA VAL A 79 -6.63 0.61 37.75
C VAL A 79 -5.73 1.63 38.45
N ASP A 80 -5.15 2.55 37.68
CA ASP A 80 -4.33 3.64 38.20
C ASP A 80 -4.56 4.92 37.40
N SER A 81 -4.78 6.03 38.09
CA SER A 81 -4.95 7.34 37.45
C SER A 81 -3.66 8.01 37.01
N SER A 82 -2.48 7.51 37.41
CA SER A 82 -1.16 8.07 37.06
C SER A 82 -0.05 7.00 37.18
N PRO A 83 -0.07 5.95 36.34
CA PRO A 83 0.87 4.85 36.40
C PRO A 83 2.31 5.31 36.17
N THR A 84 3.24 4.65 36.85
CA THR A 84 4.69 4.80 36.63
C THR A 84 5.25 3.65 35.79
N ILE A 85 6.44 3.83 35.20
CA ILE A 85 7.16 2.74 34.50
C ILE A 85 7.30 1.49 35.37
N SER A 86 7.64 1.67 36.66
CA SER A 86 7.84 0.55 37.59
C SER A 86 6.56 -0.23 37.88
N GLU A 87 5.42 0.46 37.94
CA GLU A 87 4.11 -0.19 38.10
C GLU A 87 3.71 -0.92 36.82
N LEU A 88 3.86 -0.29 35.65
CA LEU A 88 3.57 -0.93 34.35
C LEU A 88 4.38 -2.22 34.15
N ALA A 89 5.63 -2.23 34.60
CA ALA A 89 6.48 -3.43 34.53
C ALA A 89 5.96 -4.63 35.34
N SER A 90 5.03 -4.42 36.27
CA SER A 90 4.38 -5.50 37.04
C SER A 90 3.25 -6.20 36.29
N TYR A 91 2.66 -5.54 35.29
CA TYR A 91 1.61 -6.09 34.41
C TYR A 91 2.24 -6.82 33.22
N SER A 92 3.05 -7.83 33.52
CA SER A 92 3.89 -8.53 32.56
C SER A 92 3.31 -9.85 32.08
N GLY A 93 3.34 -10.05 30.77
CA GLY A 93 2.88 -11.28 30.10
C GLY A 93 1.58 -11.09 29.32
N SER A 94 1.30 -12.03 28.42
CA SER A 94 0.13 -11.97 27.54
C SER A 94 -1.23 -12.06 28.26
N GLY A 95 -1.23 -12.47 29.54
CA GLY A 95 -2.43 -12.48 30.38
C GLY A 95 -2.96 -11.10 30.78
N TYR A 96 -2.22 -10.03 30.44
CA TYR A 96 -2.60 -8.63 30.70
C TYR A 96 -3.09 -7.90 29.45
N SER A 97 -3.45 -8.62 28.39
CA SER A 97 -3.96 -8.02 27.15
C SER A 97 -5.29 -7.28 27.34
N ASP A 98 -5.98 -7.43 28.47
CA ASP A 98 -7.17 -6.65 28.83
C ASP A 98 -6.82 -5.32 29.55
N TYR A 99 -5.54 -5.04 29.82
CA TYR A 99 -5.06 -3.78 30.37
C TYR A 99 -4.60 -2.84 29.26
N TYR A 100 -4.75 -1.53 29.49
CA TYR A 100 -4.42 -0.54 28.48
C TYR A 100 -4.16 0.85 29.07
N LEU A 101 -3.39 1.64 28.35
CA LEU A 101 -3.11 3.04 28.66
C LEU A 101 -4.09 3.96 27.92
N ASP A 102 -4.87 4.77 28.62
CA ASP A 102 -5.82 5.71 27.99
C ASP A 102 -5.45 7.17 28.29
N ASN A 103 -5.30 7.97 27.24
CA ASN A 103 -4.67 9.28 27.31
C ASN A 103 -5.64 10.35 27.82
N ARG A 104 -5.34 10.93 28.98
CA ARG A 104 -6.20 11.91 29.65
C ARG A 104 -6.40 13.22 28.85
N LEU A 105 -5.56 13.49 27.86
CA LEU A 105 -5.59 14.75 27.12
C LEU A 105 -6.67 14.78 26.03
N GLY A 106 -7.07 13.64 25.49
CA GLY A 106 -7.97 13.55 24.34
C GLY A 106 -8.58 12.17 24.16
N SER A 107 -9.03 11.88 22.94
CA SER A 107 -9.42 10.53 22.54
C SER A 107 -9.27 10.36 21.03
N VAL A 108 -9.51 9.15 20.52
CA VAL A 108 -9.53 8.86 19.08
C VAL A 108 -10.49 9.74 18.26
N ASN A 109 -11.47 10.38 18.90
CA ASN A 109 -12.48 11.22 18.25
C ASN A 109 -12.10 12.70 18.15
N ASP A 110 -10.90 13.09 18.62
CA ASP A 110 -10.43 14.46 18.56
C ASP A 110 -8.90 14.58 18.37
N ASP A 111 -8.43 15.82 18.25
CA ASP A 111 -7.04 16.15 17.95
C ASP A 111 -6.23 16.58 19.19
N ARG A 112 -6.77 16.46 20.41
CA ARG A 112 -6.18 17.11 21.59
C ARG A 112 -4.83 16.50 21.98
N ILE A 113 -4.67 15.19 21.86
CA ILE A 113 -3.40 14.48 22.13
C ILE A 113 -2.32 15.00 21.18
N ILE A 114 -2.63 15.04 19.88
CA ILE A 114 -1.72 15.53 18.84
C ILE A 114 -1.35 17.00 19.10
N LYS A 115 -2.34 17.86 19.38
CA LYS A 115 -2.09 19.29 19.65
C LYS A 115 -1.24 19.51 20.89
N ALA A 116 -1.44 18.73 21.95
CA ALA A 116 -0.63 18.82 23.16
C ALA A 116 0.83 18.40 22.91
N TYR A 117 1.04 17.32 22.14
CA TYR A 117 2.36 16.90 21.70
C TYR A 117 3.05 17.99 20.86
N GLN A 118 2.37 18.55 19.85
CA GLN A 118 2.93 19.58 18.97
C GLN A 118 3.35 20.85 19.71
N GLN A 119 2.70 21.18 20.84
CA GLN A 119 3.09 22.30 21.69
C GLN A 119 4.43 22.07 22.42
N GLN A 120 4.83 20.81 22.61
CA GLN A 120 6.01 20.40 23.37
C GLN A 120 7.07 19.69 22.51
N GLU A 121 6.80 19.46 21.23
CA GLU A 121 7.66 18.70 20.30
C GLU A 121 9.14 19.13 20.39
N ALA A 122 9.42 20.44 20.33
CA ALA A 122 10.79 20.94 20.36
C ALA A 122 11.51 20.69 21.69
N SER A 123 10.79 20.64 22.82
CA SER A 123 11.36 20.34 24.13
C SER A 123 11.49 18.85 24.41
N LEU A 124 10.63 18.03 23.83
CA LEU A 124 10.66 16.57 23.97
C LEU A 124 11.78 15.95 23.13
N GLY A 125 12.13 16.57 22.01
CA GLY A 125 13.07 15.96 21.06
C GLY A 125 12.46 14.74 20.40
N TYR A 126 13.33 13.85 19.90
CA TYR A 126 12.92 12.63 19.22
C TYR A 126 13.70 11.43 19.75
N THR A 127 13.07 10.28 19.82
CA THR A 127 13.66 9.07 20.40
C THR A 127 13.47 7.87 19.48
N VAL A 128 14.53 7.10 19.29
CA VAL A 128 14.50 5.80 18.62
C VAL A 128 15.08 4.77 19.59
N TYR A 129 14.31 3.74 19.89
CA TYR A 129 14.77 2.67 20.76
C TYR A 129 15.43 1.58 19.94
N TYR A 130 16.47 0.93 20.44
CA TYR A 130 17.07 -0.21 19.78
C TYR A 130 17.16 -1.45 20.68
N HIS A 131 17.17 -2.61 20.04
CA HIS A 131 17.36 -3.92 20.65
C HIS A 131 18.23 -4.78 19.72
N ILE A 132 19.21 -5.48 20.30
CA ILE A 132 20.08 -6.41 19.57
C ILE A 132 19.67 -7.83 19.93
N TYR A 133 19.25 -8.59 18.92
CA TYR A 133 19.04 -10.02 19.04
C TYR A 133 20.17 -10.76 18.32
N ALA A 134 20.85 -11.68 19.02
CA ALA A 134 21.91 -12.49 18.44
C ALA A 134 21.57 -13.99 18.51
N SER A 135 21.67 -14.66 17.37
CA SER A 135 21.62 -16.12 17.25
C SER A 135 22.96 -16.68 16.78
N SER A 136 23.05 -18.00 16.61
CA SER A 136 24.28 -18.64 16.08
C SER A 136 24.57 -18.31 14.61
N SER A 137 23.58 -17.83 13.85
CA SER A 137 23.70 -17.56 12.42
C SER A 137 23.49 -16.11 12.03
N SER A 138 22.81 -15.32 12.87
CA SER A 138 22.30 -14.01 12.51
C SER A 138 22.37 -13.05 13.70
N ILE A 139 22.57 -11.78 13.40
CA ILE A 139 22.46 -10.68 14.36
C ILE A 139 21.40 -9.74 13.82
N VAL A 140 20.38 -9.42 14.61
CA VAL A 140 19.29 -8.53 14.22
C VAL A 140 19.37 -7.28 15.07
N ILE A 141 19.37 -6.13 14.41
CA ILE A 141 19.32 -4.82 15.03
C ILE A 141 17.92 -4.28 14.80
N GLN A 142 17.10 -4.20 15.84
CA GLN A 142 15.76 -3.63 15.77
C GLN A 142 15.79 -2.17 16.19
N TYR A 143 15.01 -1.34 15.51
CA TYR A 143 14.74 0.05 15.86
C TYR A 143 13.24 0.22 16.03
N TRP A 144 12.83 0.56 17.24
CA TRP A 144 11.44 0.75 17.62
C TRP A 144 11.12 2.24 17.74
N LEU A 145 9.98 2.62 17.18
CA LEU A 145 9.51 3.98 17.04
C LEU A 145 8.17 4.09 17.78
N PHE A 146 8.11 4.99 18.76
CA PHE A 146 6.87 5.25 19.49
C PHE A 146 6.26 6.59 19.08
N TYR A 147 5.01 6.58 18.66
CA TYR A 147 4.25 7.81 18.37
C TYR A 147 3.12 7.97 19.39
N VAL A 148 2.82 9.21 19.76
CA VAL A 148 1.77 9.48 20.77
C VAL A 148 0.37 9.12 20.28
N PHE A 149 0.18 9.04 18.97
CA PHE A 149 -1.11 8.89 18.33
C PHE A 149 -0.94 8.55 16.85
N ASN A 150 -1.75 7.64 16.32
CA ASN A 150 -1.85 7.28 14.91
C ASN A 150 -3.12 7.93 14.31
N PRO A 151 -3.02 9.04 13.55
CA PRO A 151 -4.18 9.71 12.97
C PRO A 151 -4.56 9.18 11.57
N ALA A 152 -4.20 7.95 11.21
CA ALA A 152 -4.58 7.39 9.92
C ALA A 152 -6.11 7.30 9.76
N THR A 153 -6.58 7.38 8.51
CA THR A 153 -8.02 7.29 8.22
C THR A 153 -8.62 5.93 8.61
N TYR A 154 -7.77 4.90 8.60
CA TYR A 154 -8.02 3.55 9.10
C TYR A 154 -6.99 3.28 10.18
N ASN A 155 -7.28 2.47 11.20
CA ASN A 155 -6.33 2.23 12.30
C ASN A 155 -6.01 3.50 13.12
N ASN A 156 -7.01 4.35 13.37
CA ASN A 156 -6.83 5.54 14.22
C ASN A 156 -6.81 5.14 15.69
N HIS A 157 -5.68 5.29 16.37
CA HIS A 157 -5.56 4.92 17.77
C HIS A 157 -4.58 5.81 18.54
N GLU A 158 -4.81 5.87 19.85
CA GLU A 158 -3.85 6.45 20.78
C GLU A 158 -2.62 5.55 20.88
N GLY A 159 -1.43 6.14 21.00
CA GLY A 159 -0.16 5.41 21.10
C GLY A 159 0.13 4.55 19.87
N ASP A 160 1.37 4.48 19.42
CA ASP A 160 1.70 3.66 18.26
C ASP A 160 3.11 3.12 18.36
N TRP A 161 3.27 1.86 18.00
CA TRP A 161 4.56 1.19 17.96
C TRP A 161 4.84 0.74 16.53
N GLU A 162 5.97 1.17 16.00
CA GLU A 162 6.45 0.75 14.69
C GLU A 162 7.89 0.26 14.82
N MET A 163 8.35 -0.57 13.88
CA MET A 163 9.65 -1.22 13.95
C MET A 163 10.30 -1.40 12.57
N VAL A 164 11.58 -1.08 12.49
CA VAL A 164 12.43 -1.48 11.38
C VAL A 164 13.62 -2.26 11.91
N GLN A 165 14.05 -3.30 11.20
CA GLN A 165 15.25 -4.05 11.58
C GLN A 165 16.23 -4.23 10.42
N VAL A 166 17.50 -4.38 10.78
CA VAL A 166 18.56 -4.84 9.88
C VAL A 166 19.05 -6.21 10.34
N THR A 167 19.10 -7.17 9.42
CA THR A 167 19.62 -8.50 9.67
C THR A 167 21.04 -8.60 9.13
N LEU A 168 21.98 -8.95 9.98
CA LEU A 168 23.36 -9.28 9.65
C LEU A 168 23.58 -10.79 9.73
N ASP A 169 24.57 -11.29 9.00
CA ASP A 169 25.09 -12.64 9.20
C ASP A 169 26.05 -12.70 10.41
N ALA A 170 26.52 -13.91 10.74
CA ALA A 170 27.47 -14.13 11.83
C ALA A 170 28.85 -13.43 11.65
N SER A 171 29.13 -12.87 10.47
CA SER A 171 30.32 -12.08 10.17
C SER A 171 30.08 -10.56 10.24
N TYR A 172 28.91 -10.13 10.73
CA TYR A 172 28.45 -8.75 10.77
C TYR A 172 28.24 -8.13 9.40
N ALA A 173 28.11 -8.94 8.35
CA ALA A 173 27.77 -8.44 7.01
C ALA A 173 26.25 -8.30 6.88
N PRO A 174 25.74 -7.16 6.38
CA PRO A 174 24.31 -6.94 6.25
C PRO A 174 23.70 -7.78 5.11
N VAL A 175 22.58 -8.44 5.42
CA VAL A 175 21.90 -9.40 4.54
C VAL A 175 20.59 -8.81 4.02
N SER A 176 19.78 -8.24 4.91
CA SER A 176 18.46 -7.69 4.60
C SER A 176 18.02 -6.64 5.62
N ALA A 177 16.94 -5.95 5.30
CA ALA A 177 16.20 -5.13 6.26
C ALA A 177 14.71 -5.43 6.15
N SER A 178 13.99 -5.28 7.27
CA SER A 178 12.56 -5.62 7.36
C SER A 178 11.82 -4.51 8.08
N PHE A 179 10.77 -3.98 7.44
CA PHE A 179 10.03 -2.80 7.88
C PHE A 179 8.58 -3.19 8.20
N SER A 180 8.10 -2.83 9.40
CA SER A 180 6.71 -3.05 9.79
C SER A 180 5.76 -2.17 8.98
N GLN A 181 4.60 -2.73 8.65
CA GLN A 181 3.50 -2.05 7.99
C GLN A 181 2.21 -2.58 8.63
N HIS A 182 1.63 -1.80 9.56
CA HIS A 182 0.45 -2.22 10.34
C HIS A 182 0.73 -3.53 11.09
N GLU A 183 -0.14 -4.53 10.94
CA GLU A 183 0.03 -5.88 11.54
C GLU A 183 0.92 -6.83 10.71
N SER A 184 1.65 -6.32 9.71
CA SER A 184 2.56 -7.09 8.86
C SER A 184 3.84 -6.31 8.57
N GLY A 185 4.45 -6.54 7.41
CA GLY A 185 5.66 -5.85 6.99
C GLY A 185 6.19 -6.37 5.66
N MET A 186 7.36 -5.85 5.31
CA MET A 186 8.06 -6.23 4.09
C MET A 186 9.55 -6.39 4.38
N GLU A 187 10.16 -7.42 3.82
CA GLU A 187 11.61 -7.64 3.85
C GLU A 187 12.23 -7.23 2.51
N ALA A 188 13.40 -6.61 2.52
CA ALA A 188 14.18 -6.34 1.33
C ALA A 188 15.62 -6.85 1.51
N GLY A 189 16.13 -7.51 0.47
CA GLY A 189 17.56 -7.81 0.36
C GLY A 189 18.38 -6.52 0.45
N TRP A 190 19.56 -6.60 1.07
CA TRP A 190 20.38 -5.42 1.37
C TRP A 190 20.69 -4.56 0.14
N ASP A 191 20.80 -5.16 -1.05
CA ASP A 191 21.01 -4.49 -2.33
C ASP A 191 19.83 -3.59 -2.75
N LEU A 192 18.61 -3.89 -2.28
CA LEU A 192 17.40 -3.09 -2.52
C LEU A 192 17.15 -2.03 -1.45
N VAL A 193 17.86 -2.05 -0.33
CA VAL A 193 17.70 -1.05 0.74
C VAL A 193 18.37 0.27 0.35
N GLU A 194 17.59 1.35 0.30
CA GLU A 194 18.15 2.70 0.12
C GLU A 194 18.84 3.17 1.39
N ARG A 195 20.05 3.72 1.24
CA ARG A 195 20.93 4.06 2.37
C ARG A 195 21.66 5.37 2.13
N SER A 196 22.20 5.94 3.21
CA SER A 196 23.23 7.00 3.17
C SER A 196 24.40 6.53 4.01
N GLY A 197 25.48 6.07 3.37
CA GLY A 197 26.45 5.21 4.05
C GLY A 197 25.78 3.89 4.43
N ASP A 198 25.88 3.50 5.71
CA ASP A 198 25.20 2.31 6.25
C ASP A 198 23.85 2.62 6.90
N ASN A 199 23.51 3.90 7.11
CA ASN A 199 22.23 4.31 7.66
C ASN A 199 21.10 4.04 6.66
N ILE A 200 20.13 3.23 7.07
CA ILE A 200 18.98 2.82 6.23
C ILE A 200 17.99 3.97 6.08
N LYS A 201 17.45 4.19 4.88
CA LYS A 201 16.35 5.13 4.67
C LYS A 201 15.02 4.43 4.89
N VAL A 202 14.19 5.03 5.71
CA VAL A 202 12.83 4.60 5.99
C VAL A 202 11.89 5.70 5.53
N TYR A 203 10.89 5.35 4.73
CA TYR A 203 9.85 6.28 4.30
C TYR A 203 8.60 6.00 5.12
N VAL A 204 8.28 6.93 6.02
CA VAL A 204 7.20 6.78 7.00
C VAL A 204 5.90 7.29 6.39
N ALA A 205 4.87 6.45 6.37
CA ALA A 205 3.54 6.80 5.88
C ALA A 205 2.89 7.87 6.77
N LEU A 206 2.18 8.80 6.12
CA LEU A 206 1.47 9.88 6.80
C LEU A 206 0.41 9.33 7.75
N GLY A 207 0.54 9.63 9.04
CA GLY A 207 -0.41 9.29 10.09
C GLY A 207 -0.38 7.83 10.54
N SER A 208 -0.29 6.87 9.62
CA SER A 208 -0.26 5.44 9.99
C SER A 208 1.09 4.97 10.51
N HIS A 209 2.15 5.75 10.25
CA HIS A 209 3.54 5.44 10.60
C HIS A 209 4.12 4.14 10.01
N ALA A 210 3.37 3.42 9.18
CA ALA A 210 3.86 2.26 8.44
C ALA A 210 5.13 2.59 7.65
N ASN A 211 6.09 1.66 7.63
CA ASN A 211 7.45 1.89 7.14
C ASN A 211 7.69 1.28 5.76
N TYR A 212 8.21 2.09 4.84
CA TYR A 212 8.40 1.71 3.43
C TYR A 212 9.83 1.91 2.94
N PHE A 213 10.21 1.13 1.91
CA PHE A 213 11.54 1.17 1.29
C PHE A 213 11.68 2.24 0.21
N ARG A 214 10.58 2.77 -0.33
CA ARG A 214 10.58 3.86 -1.34
C ARG A 214 9.48 4.88 -1.08
N PRO A 215 9.66 6.15 -1.50
CA PRO A 215 8.71 7.23 -1.26
C PRO A 215 7.43 7.13 -2.11
N TYR A 216 7.30 6.13 -2.98
CA TYR A 216 6.16 5.94 -3.88
C TYR A 216 5.41 4.62 -3.62
N GLN A 217 5.69 3.95 -2.50
CA GLN A 217 4.95 2.76 -2.06
C GLN A 217 3.70 3.14 -1.24
N GLY A 218 3.06 2.14 -0.63
CA GLY A 218 1.87 2.30 0.22
C GLY A 218 0.55 2.24 -0.54
N LYS A 219 0.57 2.47 -1.86
CA LYS A 219 -0.64 2.54 -2.70
C LYS A 219 -1.14 1.21 -3.26
N THR A 220 -0.38 0.13 -3.14
CA THR A 220 -0.77 -1.18 -3.68
C THR A 220 -1.25 -2.16 -2.61
N GLY A 221 -1.22 -1.76 -1.33
CA GLY A 221 -1.66 -2.55 -0.18
C GLY A 221 -3.05 -2.17 0.36
N MET A 222 -3.55 -2.96 1.31
CA MET A 222 -4.91 -2.88 1.87
C MET A 222 -5.21 -1.53 2.55
N ALA A 223 -4.22 -0.99 3.26
CA ALA A 223 -4.33 0.25 4.02
C ALA A 223 -4.22 1.53 3.16
N GLN A 224 -3.73 1.43 1.91
CA GLN A 224 -3.63 2.55 0.96
C GLN A 224 -2.87 3.78 1.50
N ASP A 225 -1.73 3.53 2.16
CA ASP A 225 -0.92 4.55 2.80
C ASP A 225 -0.44 5.67 1.87
N SER A 226 -0.23 6.84 2.46
CA SER A 226 0.33 8.00 1.77
C SER A 226 1.79 8.18 2.17
N VAL A 227 2.69 7.67 1.32
CA VAL A 227 4.14 7.70 1.54
C VAL A 227 4.78 8.81 0.68
N GLY A 228 5.87 9.38 1.16
CA GLY A 228 6.65 10.37 0.42
C GLY A 228 7.92 10.79 1.13
N ASN A 229 8.65 11.74 0.54
CA ASN A 229 9.90 12.29 1.07
C ASN A 229 9.93 13.82 1.01
N ASP A 230 8.75 14.44 1.04
CA ASP A 230 8.54 15.88 0.91
C ASP A 230 8.31 16.58 2.27
N GLY A 231 8.44 15.86 3.39
CA GLY A 231 8.28 16.37 4.76
C GLY A 231 9.58 16.44 5.56
N LYS A 232 9.45 16.27 6.88
CA LYS A 232 10.59 16.30 7.82
C LYS A 232 11.50 15.08 7.61
N VAL A 233 12.80 15.26 7.83
CA VAL A 233 13.79 14.17 7.82
C VAL A 233 14.51 14.11 9.16
N LEU A 234 14.44 12.97 9.83
CA LEU A 234 15.17 12.67 11.07
C LEU A 234 16.28 11.67 10.78
N ASP A 235 17.52 12.15 10.73
CA ASP A 235 18.72 11.31 10.73
C ASP A 235 19.21 11.08 12.17
N SER A 236 20.19 10.20 12.34
CA SER A 236 20.71 9.81 13.66
C SER A 236 21.37 10.92 14.47
N SER A 237 21.59 12.11 13.89
CA SER A 237 22.03 13.28 14.64
C SER A 237 20.89 14.09 15.27
N LYS A 238 19.64 13.75 14.94
CA LYS A 238 18.44 14.50 15.35
C LYS A 238 17.59 13.79 16.39
N TYR A 239 17.86 12.52 16.70
CA TYR A 239 17.15 11.77 17.71
C TYR A 239 18.13 11.05 18.65
N ASP A 240 17.67 10.72 19.84
CA ASP A 240 18.41 9.91 20.79
C ASP A 240 18.22 8.42 20.47
N LEU A 241 19.33 7.68 20.42
CA LEU A 241 19.32 6.21 20.36
C LEU A 241 19.32 5.64 21.77
N VAL A 242 18.25 4.94 22.13
CA VAL A 242 18.05 4.38 23.46
C VAL A 242 18.12 2.86 23.40
N ASP A 243 19.07 2.28 24.13
CA ASP A 243 19.17 0.84 24.30
C ASP A 243 18.05 0.32 25.21
N MET A 244 17.21 -0.58 24.72
CA MET A 244 16.16 -1.18 25.55
C MET A 244 16.65 -2.27 26.50
N GLY A 245 17.75 -2.92 26.18
CA GLY A 245 18.14 -4.18 26.80
C GLY A 245 17.14 -5.31 26.50
N GLU A 246 17.21 -6.37 27.29
CA GLU A 246 16.39 -7.58 27.12
C GLU A 246 15.12 -7.53 27.99
N LEU A 247 14.06 -8.23 27.60
CA LEU A 247 12.83 -8.32 28.41
C LEU A 247 13.12 -8.80 29.86
N SER A 248 14.06 -9.74 29.99
CA SER A 248 14.50 -10.28 31.29
C SER A 248 15.35 -9.29 32.10
N THR A 249 16.13 -8.46 31.41
CA THR A 249 17.08 -7.50 32.00
C THR A 249 17.02 -6.16 31.24
N PRO A 250 15.91 -5.39 31.40
CA PRO A 250 15.78 -4.10 30.74
C PRO A 250 16.83 -3.12 31.27
N ASN A 251 17.20 -2.14 30.45
CA ASN A 251 18.09 -1.08 30.90
C ASN A 251 17.50 -0.25 32.04
N THR A 252 18.39 0.16 32.94
CA THR A 252 18.04 0.95 34.13
C THR A 252 18.31 2.45 33.96
N SER A 253 19.08 2.83 32.93
CA SER A 253 19.38 4.21 32.59
C SER A 253 19.56 4.36 31.06
N PRO A 254 18.54 4.84 30.33
CA PRO A 254 17.20 5.20 30.82
C PRO A 254 16.41 3.98 31.32
N ASN A 255 15.37 4.22 32.13
CA ASN A 255 14.56 3.15 32.70
C ASN A 255 13.61 2.58 31.64
N THR A 256 13.98 1.44 31.04
CA THR A 256 13.20 0.79 29.99
C THR A 256 12.32 -0.35 30.50
N ALA A 257 12.09 -0.44 31.82
CA ALA A 257 11.28 -1.52 32.40
C ALA A 257 9.83 -1.58 31.86
N TRP A 258 9.35 -0.51 31.21
CA TRP A 258 8.06 -0.46 30.52
C TRP A 258 7.95 -1.49 29.38
N ILE A 259 9.04 -2.02 28.83
CA ILE A 259 8.99 -3.09 27.81
C ILE A 259 8.29 -4.36 28.32
N LYS A 260 8.20 -4.53 29.65
CA LYS A 260 7.48 -5.62 30.30
C LYS A 260 5.97 -5.43 30.31
N PHE A 261 5.44 -4.26 29.95
CA PHE A 261 4.00 -4.04 29.96
C PHE A 261 3.32 -4.86 28.87
N GLY A 262 2.51 -5.84 29.27
CA GLY A 262 1.79 -6.76 28.39
C GLY A 262 0.44 -6.25 27.87
N GLY A 263 0.05 -5.03 28.24
CA GLY A 263 -1.19 -4.40 27.81
C GLY A 263 -1.04 -3.55 26.54
N HIS A 264 -2.14 -2.89 26.18
CA HIS A 264 -2.25 -2.03 25.00
C HIS A 264 -1.78 -0.60 25.30
N TRP A 265 -1.04 -0.03 24.34
CA TRP A 265 -0.55 1.34 24.36
C TRP A 265 -1.54 2.24 23.66
N GLY A 266 -2.65 2.56 24.33
CA GLY A 266 -3.77 3.33 23.79
C GLY A 266 -5.12 2.77 24.21
N ASP A 267 -6.20 3.50 23.93
CA ASP A 267 -7.57 3.07 24.25
C ASP A 267 -7.87 1.64 23.75
N TYR A 268 -8.64 0.90 24.54
CA TYR A 268 -9.04 -0.47 24.25
C TYR A 268 -10.14 -0.52 23.17
N GLY A 269 -10.97 0.53 23.12
CA GLY A 269 -12.10 0.66 22.21
C GLY A 269 -13.19 -0.41 22.41
N SER A 270 -14.13 -0.46 21.45
CA SER A 270 -15.17 -1.49 21.41
C SER A 270 -14.65 -2.81 20.82
N ILE A 271 -15.53 -3.81 20.65
CA ILE A 271 -15.16 -5.06 19.95
C ILE A 271 -14.79 -4.77 18.50
N SER A 272 -15.48 -3.83 17.84
CA SER A 272 -15.18 -3.46 16.45
C SER A 272 -13.88 -2.68 16.30
N ALA A 273 -13.44 -1.98 17.36
CA ALA A 273 -12.17 -1.26 17.38
C ALA A 273 -10.98 -2.18 17.10
N GLN A 274 -11.02 -3.42 17.60
CA GLN A 274 -9.99 -4.42 17.29
C GLN A 274 -9.89 -4.71 15.78
N TYR A 275 -11.04 -4.89 15.11
CA TYR A 275 -11.08 -5.18 13.68
C TYR A 275 -10.73 -3.97 12.81
N ARG A 276 -10.92 -2.75 13.32
CA ARG A 276 -10.51 -1.50 12.67
C ARG A 276 -9.07 -1.09 12.98
N GLY A 277 -8.40 -1.81 13.89
CA GLY A 277 -7.11 -1.45 14.45
C GLY A 277 -7.16 -0.23 15.39
N GLU A 278 -8.33 0.30 15.72
CA GLU A 278 -8.46 1.44 16.63
C GLU A 278 -8.11 1.13 18.10
N ARG A 279 -7.87 -0.15 18.43
CA ARG A 279 -7.31 -0.55 19.71
C ARG A 279 -5.81 -0.26 19.70
N GLY A 280 -5.32 0.50 20.67
CA GLY A 280 -3.88 0.82 20.77
C GLY A 280 -3.01 -0.46 20.71
N PRO A 281 -1.84 -0.45 20.07
CA PRO A 281 -1.08 -1.66 19.83
C PRO A 281 -0.46 -2.22 21.11
N LEU A 282 -0.13 -3.51 21.11
CA LEU A 282 0.71 -4.10 22.16
C LEU A 282 2.13 -3.53 22.08
N GLY A 283 2.84 -3.55 23.22
CA GLY A 283 4.24 -3.11 23.28
C GLY A 283 5.23 -4.03 22.54
N PRO A 284 6.50 -3.59 22.36
CA PRO A 284 7.50 -4.30 21.56
C PRO A 284 7.64 -5.80 21.86
N ALA A 285 7.67 -6.18 23.14
CA ALA A 285 7.85 -7.56 23.58
C ALA A 285 6.62 -8.46 23.35
N TYR A 286 5.48 -7.91 22.92
CA TYR A 286 4.20 -8.63 22.81
C TYR A 286 3.55 -8.55 21.43
N ARG A 287 4.09 -7.74 20.50
CA ARG A 287 3.59 -7.63 19.12
C ARG A 287 3.69 -8.96 18.36
N GLN A 288 2.66 -9.22 17.53
CA GLN A 288 2.53 -10.43 16.72
C GLN A 288 2.80 -11.72 17.50
N ASN A 289 2.06 -11.94 18.59
CA ASN A 289 2.25 -13.07 19.50
C ASN A 289 3.70 -13.16 20.06
N ALA A 290 4.31 -12.00 20.32
CA ALA A 290 5.70 -11.83 20.74
C ALA A 290 6.76 -12.32 19.72
N GLN A 291 6.37 -12.68 18.49
CA GLN A 291 7.31 -13.19 17.49
C GLN A 291 8.35 -12.14 17.08
N MET A 292 7.93 -10.88 16.93
CA MET A 292 8.84 -9.78 16.59
C MET A 292 9.99 -9.64 17.59
N TRP A 293 9.76 -9.91 18.87
CA TRP A 293 10.78 -9.80 19.91
C TRP A 293 11.58 -11.10 20.12
N ASN A 294 10.87 -12.23 20.25
CA ASN A 294 11.48 -13.50 20.65
C ASN A 294 12.17 -14.23 19.49
N ASP A 295 11.69 -14.05 18.26
CA ASP A 295 12.28 -14.66 17.07
C ASP A 295 12.16 -13.70 15.86
N PRO A 296 12.93 -12.60 15.86
CA PRO A 296 12.86 -11.59 14.81
C PRO A 296 13.29 -12.10 13.43
N VAL A 297 14.04 -13.21 13.39
CA VAL A 297 14.44 -13.87 12.13
C VAL A 297 13.25 -14.63 11.54
N ALA A 298 12.50 -15.36 12.36
CA ALA A 298 11.27 -16.02 11.89
C ALA A 298 10.19 -15.00 11.49
N TRP A 299 10.05 -13.91 12.24
CA TRP A 299 9.16 -12.80 11.84
C TRP A 299 9.54 -12.28 10.46
N SER A 300 10.80 -11.88 10.25
CA SER A 300 11.29 -11.38 8.95
C SER A 300 11.02 -12.36 7.82
N SER A 301 11.32 -13.64 8.04
CA SER A 301 11.16 -14.70 7.03
C SER A 301 9.70 -14.96 6.65
N SER A 302 8.73 -14.50 7.45
CA SER A 302 7.31 -14.61 7.16
C SER A 302 6.76 -13.47 6.29
N LEU A 303 7.55 -12.40 6.12
CA LEU A 303 7.13 -11.20 5.41
C LEU A 303 7.15 -11.39 3.90
N VAL A 304 6.39 -10.53 3.20
CA VAL A 304 6.50 -10.40 1.75
C VAL A 304 7.88 -9.85 1.42
N VAL A 305 8.57 -10.49 0.47
CA VAL A 305 9.88 -10.04 0.01
C VAL A 305 9.71 -9.01 -1.10
N LEU A 306 10.31 -7.84 -0.92
CA LEU A 306 10.39 -6.79 -1.92
C LEU A 306 11.22 -7.26 -3.13
N ASP A 307 10.67 -7.07 -4.32
CA ASP A 307 11.39 -7.25 -5.56
C ASP A 307 11.23 -6.04 -6.51
N ASN A 308 12.01 -6.05 -7.61
CA ASN A 308 11.97 -4.98 -8.60
C ASN A 308 10.62 -4.89 -9.36
N ASN A 309 9.86 -5.98 -9.45
CA ASN A 309 8.55 -5.97 -10.11
C ASN A 309 7.51 -5.25 -9.25
N MET A 310 7.54 -5.46 -7.94
CA MET A 310 6.70 -4.74 -6.97
C MET A 310 7.03 -3.25 -7.01
N LEU A 311 8.32 -2.89 -7.01
CA LEU A 311 8.73 -1.49 -7.14
C LEU A 311 8.24 -0.85 -8.45
N LEU A 312 8.32 -1.58 -9.57
CA LEU A 312 7.79 -1.11 -10.85
C LEU A 312 6.27 -0.94 -10.79
N LEU A 313 5.56 -1.87 -10.15
CA LEU A 313 4.11 -1.79 -9.99
C LEU A 313 3.70 -0.57 -9.15
N ASP A 314 4.37 -0.32 -8.02
CA ASP A 314 4.17 0.86 -7.18
C ASP A 314 4.42 2.15 -7.95
N GLN A 315 5.45 2.18 -8.81
CA GLN A 315 5.71 3.33 -9.69
C GLN A 315 4.61 3.54 -10.73
N VAL A 316 4.16 2.47 -11.40
CA VAL A 316 3.08 2.55 -12.39
C VAL A 316 1.79 3.03 -11.72
N TYR A 317 1.50 2.52 -10.52
CA TYR A 317 0.33 2.91 -9.75
C TYR A 317 0.39 4.39 -9.37
N THR A 318 1.48 4.81 -8.73
CA THR A 318 1.68 6.21 -8.30
C THR A 318 1.61 7.19 -9.48
N ASN A 319 2.07 6.77 -10.66
CA ASN A 319 2.07 7.61 -11.85
C ASN A 319 0.89 7.34 -12.80
N PHE A 320 -0.11 6.56 -12.39
CA PHE A 320 -1.15 6.05 -13.28
C PHE A 320 -1.88 7.15 -14.07
N ILE A 321 -2.29 8.22 -13.39
CA ILE A 321 -2.96 9.37 -14.02
C ILE A 321 -2.03 10.07 -15.02
N TRP A 322 -0.76 10.28 -14.66
CA TRP A 322 0.23 10.90 -15.54
C TRP A 322 0.53 10.06 -16.76
N ILE A 323 0.55 8.73 -16.63
CA ILE A 323 0.68 7.79 -17.74
C ILE A 323 -0.52 7.95 -18.70
N VAL A 324 -1.75 8.00 -18.18
CA VAL A 324 -2.96 8.23 -19.00
C VAL A 324 -2.89 9.57 -19.74
N ILE A 325 -2.49 10.65 -19.06
CA ILE A 325 -2.29 11.97 -19.67
C ILE A 325 -1.21 11.91 -20.77
N GLY A 326 -0.09 11.25 -20.50
CA GLY A 326 1.00 11.06 -21.46
C GLY A 326 0.53 10.37 -22.75
N PHE A 327 -0.29 9.32 -22.64
CA PHE A 327 -0.89 8.66 -23.81
C PHE A 327 -1.84 9.58 -24.59
N LEU A 328 -2.63 10.41 -23.92
CA LEU A 328 -3.50 11.39 -24.58
C LEU A 328 -2.69 12.44 -25.34
N LEU A 329 -1.64 13.00 -24.71
CA LEU A 329 -0.75 13.97 -25.34
C LEU A 329 -0.04 13.37 -26.55
N LEU A 330 0.47 12.15 -26.43
CA LEU A 330 1.11 11.44 -27.53
C LEU A 330 0.12 11.21 -28.70
N ALA A 331 -1.13 10.85 -28.40
CA ALA A 331 -2.17 10.70 -29.41
C ALA A 331 -2.50 12.01 -30.13
N ILE A 332 -2.52 13.13 -29.40
CA ILE A 332 -2.68 14.47 -29.98
C ILE A 332 -1.50 14.82 -30.89
N VAL A 333 -0.26 14.54 -30.48
CA VAL A 333 0.93 14.75 -31.32
C VAL A 333 0.83 13.92 -32.61
N PHE A 334 0.50 12.63 -32.52
CA PHE A 334 0.32 11.79 -33.71
C PHE A 334 -0.82 12.28 -34.62
N MET A 335 -1.90 12.81 -34.04
CA MET A 335 -2.98 13.44 -34.79
C MET A 335 -2.47 14.66 -35.57
N VAL A 336 -1.72 15.56 -34.93
CA VAL A 336 -1.12 16.74 -35.58
C VAL A 336 -0.14 16.33 -36.68
N LEU A 337 0.77 15.39 -36.42
CA LEU A 337 1.71 14.88 -37.42
C LEU A 337 1.00 14.28 -38.64
N ARG A 338 -0.13 13.57 -38.43
CA ARG A 338 -0.95 13.04 -39.52
C ARG A 338 -1.58 14.17 -40.35
N ILE A 339 -2.07 15.23 -39.72
CA ILE A 339 -2.63 16.41 -40.40
C ILE A 339 -1.55 17.07 -41.26
N LEU A 340 -0.36 17.32 -40.70
CA LEU A 340 0.76 17.95 -41.40
C LEU A 340 1.24 17.11 -42.58
N LYS A 341 1.38 15.78 -42.40
CA LYS A 341 1.75 14.87 -43.47
C LYS A 341 0.76 14.92 -44.63
N ARG A 342 -0.55 14.85 -44.36
CA ARG A 342 -1.57 14.95 -45.40
C ARG A 342 -1.54 16.28 -46.15
N LYS A 343 -1.36 17.38 -45.42
CA LYS A 343 -1.22 18.70 -46.03
C LYS A 343 -0.01 18.76 -46.96
N LYS A 344 1.12 18.18 -46.55
CA LYS A 344 2.33 18.05 -47.38
C LYS A 344 2.10 17.19 -48.62
N ASP A 345 1.37 16.09 -48.47
CA ASP A 345 1.06 15.15 -49.56
C ASP A 345 -0.05 15.66 -50.50
N GLY A 346 -0.63 16.86 -50.26
CA GLY A 346 -1.73 17.41 -51.05
C GLY A 346 -3.06 16.65 -50.87
N GLU A 347 -3.16 15.76 -49.87
CA GLU A 347 -4.38 14.99 -49.62
C GLU A 347 -5.49 15.88 -49.03
N SER A 348 -6.74 15.65 -49.44
CA SER A 348 -7.89 16.31 -48.83
C SER A 348 -8.01 15.99 -47.34
N LEU A 349 -8.17 17.03 -46.53
CA LEU A 349 -8.44 16.93 -45.09
C LEU A 349 -9.93 16.73 -44.79
N LYS A 350 -10.82 16.71 -45.80
CA LYS A 350 -12.26 16.53 -45.58
C LYS A 350 -12.68 15.05 -45.59
N PRO A 351 -13.52 14.61 -44.65
CA PRO A 351 -13.94 15.31 -43.44
C PRO A 351 -12.78 15.43 -42.43
N ILE A 352 -12.69 16.57 -41.73
CA ILE A 352 -11.64 16.78 -40.70
C ILE A 352 -11.80 15.74 -39.60
N CYS A 353 -13.03 15.41 -39.23
CA CYS A 353 -13.35 14.34 -38.32
C CYS A 353 -14.34 13.37 -39.00
N ALA A 354 -13.91 12.14 -39.27
CA ALA A 354 -14.75 11.16 -39.98
C ALA A 354 -15.96 10.72 -39.13
N MET A 355 -15.85 10.82 -37.81
CA MET A 355 -16.94 10.52 -36.88
C MET A 355 -18.03 11.60 -36.88
N LEU A 356 -17.74 12.82 -37.34
CA LEU A 356 -18.70 13.92 -37.45
C LEU A 356 -19.33 14.03 -38.85
N GLU A 357 -19.26 12.97 -39.65
CA GLU A 357 -19.90 12.93 -40.96
C GLU A 357 -21.33 12.41 -40.85
N PHE A 358 -22.32 13.29 -41.05
CA PHE A 358 -23.75 12.99 -40.83
C PHE A 358 -24.55 12.74 -42.12
N LYS A 359 -23.97 12.06 -43.12
CA LYS A 359 -24.63 11.81 -44.42
C LYS A 359 -25.06 10.35 -44.60
N GLY A 360 -26.34 10.16 -44.93
CA GLY A 360 -26.90 8.84 -45.25
C GLY A 360 -26.69 7.80 -44.13
N ARG A 361 -26.55 6.53 -44.51
CA ARG A 361 -26.31 5.43 -43.56
C ARG A 361 -25.01 5.57 -42.75
N ILE A 362 -23.99 6.24 -43.31
CA ILE A 362 -22.75 6.57 -42.59
C ILE A 362 -23.04 7.53 -41.44
N GLY A 363 -23.91 8.53 -41.67
CA GLY A 363 -24.34 9.46 -40.63
C GLY A 363 -25.05 8.80 -39.48
N ILE A 364 -25.96 7.87 -39.76
CA ILE A 364 -26.68 7.09 -38.72
C ILE A 364 -25.68 6.27 -37.90
N ALA A 365 -24.74 5.58 -38.56
CA ALA A 365 -23.70 4.81 -37.87
C ALA A 365 -22.82 5.71 -36.98
N ASN A 366 -22.48 6.91 -37.43
CA ASN A 366 -21.71 7.87 -36.66
C ASN A 366 -22.46 8.42 -35.45
N ILE A 367 -23.75 8.74 -35.59
CA ILE A 367 -24.60 9.16 -34.45
C ILE A 367 -24.65 8.06 -33.40
N LEU A 368 -24.86 6.81 -33.84
CA LEU A 368 -24.88 5.65 -32.94
C LEU A 368 -23.53 5.47 -32.22
N ALA A 369 -22.41 5.63 -32.93
CA ALA A 369 -21.08 5.56 -32.34
C ALA A 369 -20.81 6.70 -31.35
N ILE A 370 -21.28 7.93 -31.62
CA ILE A 370 -21.15 9.07 -30.70
C ILE A 370 -21.97 8.83 -29.43
N ALA A 371 -23.21 8.38 -29.56
CA ALA A 371 -24.04 8.02 -28.42
C ALA A 371 -23.39 6.91 -27.58
N ALA A 372 -22.82 5.90 -28.23
CA ALA A 372 -22.09 4.83 -27.55
C ALA A 372 -20.84 5.34 -26.80
N VAL A 373 -20.08 6.28 -27.38
CA VAL A 373 -18.94 6.92 -26.70
C VAL A 373 -19.40 7.66 -25.43
N VAL A 374 -20.49 8.43 -25.51
CA VAL A 374 -21.03 9.15 -24.35
C VAL A 374 -21.47 8.16 -23.26
N ILE A 375 -22.22 7.12 -23.63
CA ILE A 375 -22.68 6.07 -22.71
C ILE A 375 -21.49 5.36 -22.07
N ALA A 376 -20.45 5.02 -22.85
CA ALA A 376 -19.24 4.37 -22.33
C ALA A 376 -18.48 5.27 -21.35
N ILE A 377 -18.38 6.57 -21.61
CA ILE A 377 -17.73 7.53 -20.70
C ILE A 377 -18.53 7.68 -19.41
N ILE A 378 -19.86 7.76 -19.48
CA ILE A 378 -20.71 7.79 -18.28
C ILE A 378 -20.55 6.48 -17.49
N GLY A 379 -20.66 5.34 -18.18
CA GLY A 379 -20.51 4.02 -17.57
C GLY A 379 -19.14 3.80 -16.92
N ALA A 380 -18.08 4.39 -17.48
CA ALA A 380 -16.72 4.29 -16.98
C ALA A 380 -16.51 4.85 -15.56
N PHE A 381 -17.40 5.70 -15.06
CA PHE A 381 -17.26 6.28 -13.72
C PHE A 381 -18.42 5.86 -12.79
N LEU A 382 -19.09 4.76 -13.13
CA LEU A 382 -20.17 4.18 -12.34
C LEU A 382 -19.77 2.80 -11.78
N PRO A 383 -20.52 2.24 -10.80
CA PRO A 383 -20.24 0.92 -10.27
C PRO A 383 -20.31 -0.17 -11.33
N TYR A 384 -19.29 -1.03 -11.37
CA TYR A 384 -19.19 -2.19 -12.26
C TYR A 384 -19.71 -3.46 -11.61
N TYR A 385 -19.50 -3.59 -10.30
CA TYR A 385 -19.92 -4.74 -9.51
C TYR A 385 -20.17 -4.32 -8.07
N THR A 386 -21.17 -4.89 -7.42
CA THR A 386 -21.45 -4.64 -6.00
C THR A 386 -21.88 -5.94 -5.33
N ALA A 387 -21.44 -6.15 -4.09
CA ALA A 387 -22.07 -7.10 -3.18
C ALA A 387 -22.47 -6.36 -1.90
N SER A 388 -23.72 -6.55 -1.49
CA SER A 388 -24.28 -5.92 -0.30
C SER A 388 -24.69 -6.99 0.71
N ALA A 389 -24.52 -6.68 1.98
CA ALA A 389 -24.93 -7.49 3.11
C ALA A 389 -26.06 -6.80 3.89
N ASN A 390 -26.91 -7.59 4.53
CA ASN A 390 -27.90 -7.14 5.48
C ASN A 390 -27.89 -8.07 6.70
N ILE A 391 -27.55 -7.53 7.86
CA ILE A 391 -27.40 -8.27 9.11
C ILE A 391 -28.56 -7.86 10.02
N THR A 392 -29.46 -8.80 10.30
CA THR A 392 -30.73 -8.50 11.00
C THR A 392 -30.72 -8.89 12.48
N THR A 393 -29.67 -9.58 12.93
CA THR A 393 -29.53 -10.04 14.32
C THR A 393 -28.09 -9.88 14.80
N GLY A 394 -27.87 -9.94 16.12
CA GLY A 394 -26.53 -9.81 16.70
C GLY A 394 -26.10 -8.35 16.90
N GLN A 395 -24.81 -8.12 17.21
CA GLN A 395 -24.29 -6.79 17.53
C GLN A 395 -23.88 -5.96 16.31
N PHE A 396 -23.74 -6.58 15.14
CA PHE A 396 -23.35 -5.91 13.89
C PHE A 396 -24.57 -5.64 12.99
N GLN A 397 -25.73 -5.39 13.59
CA GLN A 397 -26.98 -5.19 12.87
C GLN A 397 -26.88 -3.99 11.94
N THR A 398 -27.22 -4.18 10.68
CA THR A 398 -27.20 -3.09 9.69
C THR A 398 -28.58 -2.43 9.62
N PRO A 399 -28.66 -1.11 9.34
CA PRO A 399 -29.93 -0.42 9.13
C PRO A 399 -30.65 -0.86 7.83
N GLY A 400 -29.99 -1.68 7.02
CA GLY A 400 -30.48 -2.22 5.76
C GLY A 400 -29.32 -2.83 4.96
N TRP A 401 -29.44 -2.82 3.64
CA TRP A 401 -28.37 -3.28 2.76
C TRP A 401 -27.19 -2.31 2.75
N VAL A 402 -26.00 -2.79 3.10
CA VAL A 402 -24.74 -2.06 3.06
C VAL A 402 -23.76 -2.75 2.13
N ASP A 403 -22.96 -1.98 1.39
CA ASP A 403 -22.00 -2.55 0.43
C ASP A 403 -20.75 -3.05 1.15
N VAL A 404 -20.56 -4.37 1.13
CA VAL A 404 -19.39 -5.07 1.71
C VAL A 404 -18.33 -5.36 0.65
N PHE A 405 -18.69 -5.26 -0.62
CA PHE A 405 -17.75 -5.31 -1.74
C PHE A 405 -18.24 -4.38 -2.85
N SER A 406 -17.33 -3.63 -3.43
CA SER A 406 -17.64 -2.86 -4.63
C SER A 406 -16.45 -2.83 -5.58
N PHE A 407 -16.76 -2.85 -6.87
CA PHE A 407 -15.81 -2.54 -7.93
C PHE A 407 -16.39 -1.41 -8.77
N SER A 408 -15.78 -0.23 -8.71
CA SER A 408 -16.18 0.95 -9.47
C SER A 408 -15.05 1.46 -10.36
N GLY A 409 -15.40 2.27 -11.36
CA GLY A 409 -14.40 2.92 -12.19
C GLY A 409 -13.66 4.08 -11.52
N VAL A 410 -14.18 4.59 -10.40
CA VAL A 410 -13.62 5.72 -9.64
C VAL A 410 -12.72 5.19 -8.53
N ASP A 411 -13.28 4.36 -7.68
CA ASP A 411 -12.67 3.88 -6.44
C ASP A 411 -11.89 2.58 -6.64
N GLY A 412 -12.03 1.93 -7.81
CA GLY A 412 -11.43 0.63 -8.05
C GLY A 412 -12.13 -0.46 -7.24
N LEU A 413 -11.36 -1.37 -6.66
CA LEU A 413 -11.88 -2.50 -5.89
C LEU A 413 -11.84 -2.17 -4.39
N MET A 414 -12.97 -2.29 -3.71
CA MET A 414 -13.12 -2.01 -2.28
C MET A 414 -13.78 -3.21 -1.59
N VAL A 415 -13.27 -3.60 -0.44
CA VAL A 415 -13.86 -4.59 0.47
C VAL A 415 -14.10 -3.91 1.80
N ASN A 416 -15.32 -4.01 2.31
CA ASN A 416 -15.73 -3.34 3.54
C ASN A 416 -16.23 -4.36 4.57
N GLY A 417 -15.87 -4.12 5.83
CA GLY A 417 -16.47 -4.75 7.01
C GLY A 417 -17.68 -3.96 7.49
N VAL A 418 -18.35 -4.46 8.52
CA VAL A 418 -19.46 -3.77 9.18
C VAL A 418 -19.13 -3.66 10.66
N ASP A 419 -19.26 -2.47 11.23
CA ASP A 419 -19.00 -2.27 12.65
C ASP A 419 -20.20 -2.59 13.54
N ASP A 420 -20.01 -2.46 14.86
CA ASP A 420 -21.01 -2.65 15.91
C ASP A 420 -22.15 -1.61 15.89
N GLN A 421 -22.07 -0.60 15.02
CA GLN A 421 -23.14 0.35 14.73
C GLN A 421 -23.85 0.05 13.40
N GLY A 422 -23.43 -1.00 12.69
CA GLY A 422 -23.98 -1.36 11.38
C GLY A 422 -23.46 -0.48 10.24
N VAL A 423 -22.38 0.26 10.46
CA VAL A 423 -21.77 1.17 9.49
C VAL A 423 -20.64 0.44 8.74
N PRO A 424 -20.62 0.51 7.39
CA PRO A 424 -19.54 -0.10 6.62
C PRO A 424 -18.24 0.67 6.79
N TYR A 425 -17.12 -0.04 6.94
CA TYR A 425 -15.77 0.50 6.98
C TYR A 425 -14.84 -0.27 6.04
N GLN A 426 -13.84 0.39 5.46
CA GLN A 426 -12.94 -0.24 4.49
C GLN A 426 -11.99 -1.21 5.19
N LEU A 427 -11.96 -2.46 4.75
CA LEU A 427 -10.97 -3.48 5.14
C LEU A 427 -9.83 -3.55 4.12
N ALA A 428 -10.16 -3.38 2.84
CA ALA A 428 -9.26 -3.58 1.72
C ALA A 428 -9.57 -2.62 0.59
N ALA A 429 -8.53 -2.14 -0.11
CA ALA A 429 -8.72 -1.40 -1.32
C ALA A 429 -7.61 -1.63 -2.34
N ILE A 430 -8.00 -1.68 -3.62
CA ILE A 430 -7.15 -1.44 -4.78
C ILE A 430 -7.70 -0.19 -5.46
N ALA A 431 -7.27 0.98 -5.00
CA ALA A 431 -7.82 2.29 -5.38
C ALA A 431 -7.39 2.79 -6.78
N LEU A 432 -7.43 1.91 -7.78
CA LEU A 432 -7.06 2.25 -9.15
C LEU A 432 -8.29 2.76 -9.93
N PRO A 433 -8.26 3.97 -10.51
CA PRO A 433 -9.42 4.52 -11.22
C PRO A 433 -9.54 3.88 -12.62
N PHE A 434 -9.99 2.62 -12.67
CA PHE A 434 -10.10 1.81 -13.89
C PHE A 434 -10.95 2.49 -14.98
N GLY A 435 -11.89 3.36 -14.59
CA GLY A 435 -12.65 4.21 -15.48
C GLY A 435 -11.79 5.04 -16.43
N MET A 436 -10.61 5.46 -15.98
CA MET A 436 -9.67 6.24 -16.80
C MET A 436 -9.14 5.45 -17.99
N LEU A 437 -9.03 4.12 -17.91
CA LEU A 437 -8.63 3.29 -19.06
C LEU A 437 -9.72 3.26 -20.13
N ILE A 438 -10.98 3.25 -19.70
CA ILE A 438 -12.14 3.23 -20.59
C ILE A 438 -12.31 4.61 -21.22
N PHE A 439 -12.21 5.67 -20.42
CA PHE A 439 -12.15 7.04 -20.88
C PHE A 439 -11.02 7.23 -21.90
N LEU A 440 -9.80 6.80 -21.59
CA LEU A 440 -8.65 6.85 -22.51
C LEU A 440 -8.98 6.12 -23.81
N SER A 441 -9.54 4.92 -23.74
CA SER A 441 -9.92 4.13 -24.91
C SER A 441 -10.93 4.87 -25.82
N MET A 442 -11.92 5.55 -25.22
CA MET A 442 -12.93 6.32 -25.94
C MET A 442 -12.36 7.63 -26.49
N ALA A 443 -11.55 8.35 -25.72
CA ALA A 443 -10.85 9.55 -26.18
C ALA A 443 -9.93 9.25 -27.37
N LEU A 444 -9.18 8.13 -27.32
CA LEU A 444 -8.35 7.66 -28.43
C LEU A 444 -9.16 7.27 -29.67
N LEU A 445 -10.40 6.79 -29.52
CA LEU A 445 -11.32 6.58 -30.64
C LEU A 445 -11.67 7.91 -31.32
N VAL A 446 -12.05 8.92 -30.53
CA VAL A 446 -12.44 10.25 -31.01
C VAL A 446 -11.26 10.94 -31.70
N ILE A 447 -10.11 11.08 -31.01
CA ILE A 447 -8.86 11.63 -31.58
C ILE A 447 -8.47 10.85 -32.83
N GLY A 448 -8.57 9.53 -32.75
CA GLY A 448 -8.25 8.62 -33.83
C GLY A 448 -9.14 8.77 -35.08
N SER A 449 -10.32 9.38 -34.96
CA SER A 449 -11.22 9.65 -36.09
C SER A 449 -10.85 10.89 -36.90
N VAL A 450 -9.97 11.75 -36.37
CA VAL A 450 -9.48 12.96 -37.03
C VAL A 450 -8.57 12.60 -38.20
N VAL A 451 -8.89 13.17 -39.37
CA VAL A 451 -8.19 12.98 -40.65
C VAL A 451 -8.05 11.49 -41.00
N THR A 452 -9.02 10.68 -40.58
CA THR A 452 -9.05 9.24 -40.85
C THR A 452 -9.83 8.94 -42.12
N ARG A 453 -9.28 8.04 -42.96
CA ARG A 453 -9.97 7.59 -44.18
C ARG A 453 -11.23 6.80 -43.78
N ARG A 454 -12.38 7.08 -44.40
CA ARG A 454 -13.67 6.42 -44.16
C ARG A 454 -13.55 4.89 -44.05
N LYS A 455 -12.78 4.27 -44.94
CA LYS A 455 -12.55 2.81 -44.97
C LYS A 455 -11.98 2.20 -43.69
N LYS A 456 -11.36 3.00 -42.82
CA LYS A 456 -10.77 2.57 -41.54
C LYS A 456 -11.73 2.73 -40.35
N MET A 457 -12.79 3.52 -40.47
CA MET A 457 -13.73 3.77 -39.36
C MET A 457 -14.50 2.52 -38.90
N PRO A 458 -15.01 1.66 -39.79
CA PRO A 458 -15.74 0.46 -39.37
C PRO A 458 -14.96 -0.42 -38.38
N MET A 459 -13.69 -0.69 -38.69
CA MET A 459 -12.85 -1.54 -37.84
C MET A 459 -12.49 -0.87 -36.52
N ARG A 460 -12.41 0.46 -36.47
CA ARG A 460 -12.20 1.20 -35.22
C ARG A 460 -13.42 1.07 -34.29
N TYR A 461 -14.63 1.23 -34.83
CA TYR A 461 -15.86 1.03 -34.05
C TYR A 461 -15.99 -0.42 -33.58
N ILE A 462 -15.81 -1.40 -34.48
CA ILE A 462 -15.86 -2.82 -34.10
C ILE A 462 -14.82 -3.14 -33.02
N SER A 463 -13.57 -2.72 -33.21
CA SER A 463 -12.50 -2.98 -32.24
C SER A 463 -12.83 -2.40 -30.86
N LYS A 464 -13.35 -1.17 -30.79
CA LYS A 464 -13.74 -0.56 -29.51
C LYS A 464 -14.98 -1.19 -28.89
N GLY A 465 -15.93 -1.63 -29.72
CA GLY A 465 -17.07 -2.42 -29.26
C GLY A 465 -16.63 -3.73 -28.59
N ILE A 466 -15.70 -4.47 -29.22
CA ILE A 466 -15.08 -5.67 -28.65
C ILE A 466 -14.35 -5.34 -27.35
N THR A 467 -13.53 -4.27 -27.33
CA THR A 467 -12.81 -3.86 -26.11
C THR A 467 -13.75 -3.65 -24.92
N LEU A 468 -14.88 -2.96 -25.11
CA LEU A 468 -15.85 -2.73 -24.01
C LEU A 468 -16.49 -4.04 -23.52
N ILE A 469 -16.75 -5.00 -24.41
CA ILE A 469 -17.26 -6.32 -24.02
C ILE A 469 -16.18 -7.12 -23.28
N VAL A 470 -14.92 -7.05 -23.72
CA VAL A 470 -13.80 -7.71 -23.03
C VAL A 470 -13.61 -7.13 -21.62
N VAL A 471 -13.83 -5.83 -21.41
CA VAL A 471 -13.78 -5.22 -20.06
C VAL A 471 -14.79 -5.89 -19.11
N LEU A 472 -16.00 -6.20 -19.56
CA LEU A 472 -16.95 -6.98 -18.76
C LEU A 472 -16.39 -8.35 -18.37
N VAL A 473 -15.79 -9.06 -19.33
CA VAL A 473 -15.18 -10.37 -19.07
C VAL A 473 -14.05 -10.23 -18.05
N MET A 474 -13.23 -9.18 -18.14
CA MET A 474 -12.18 -8.92 -17.16
C MET A 474 -12.74 -8.62 -15.77
N ILE A 475 -13.82 -7.85 -15.66
CA ILE A 475 -14.51 -7.61 -14.37
C ILE A 475 -14.94 -8.94 -13.75
N LEU A 476 -15.57 -9.82 -14.54
CA LEU A 476 -15.99 -11.14 -14.06
C LEU A 476 -14.80 -12.03 -13.68
N VAL A 477 -13.70 -11.98 -14.41
CA VAL A 477 -12.46 -12.72 -14.07
C VAL A 477 -11.89 -12.22 -12.75
N VAL A 478 -11.86 -10.91 -12.51
CA VAL A 478 -11.43 -10.34 -11.22
C VAL A 478 -12.34 -10.84 -10.10
N VAL A 479 -13.65 -10.81 -10.29
CA VAL A 479 -14.63 -11.32 -9.31
C VAL A 479 -14.46 -12.83 -9.07
N MET A 480 -14.19 -13.62 -10.10
CA MET A 480 -13.89 -15.05 -9.94
C MET A 480 -12.58 -15.31 -9.19
N SER A 481 -11.64 -14.38 -9.29
CA SER A 481 -10.31 -14.50 -8.70
C SER A 481 -10.21 -13.83 -7.33
N ILE A 482 -11.29 -13.24 -6.81
CA ILE A 482 -11.25 -12.49 -5.54
C ILE A 482 -10.89 -13.38 -4.35
N SER A 483 -11.25 -14.66 -4.39
CA SER A 483 -10.83 -15.65 -3.38
C SER A 483 -9.32 -15.86 -3.34
N ALA A 484 -8.57 -15.48 -4.38
CA ALA A 484 -7.11 -15.49 -4.31
C ALA A 484 -6.55 -14.47 -3.29
N LEU A 485 -7.36 -13.52 -2.83
CA LEU A 485 -7.01 -12.55 -1.78
C LEU A 485 -7.23 -13.09 -0.36
N GLU A 486 -7.70 -14.34 -0.20
CA GLU A 486 -7.89 -14.98 1.12
C GLU A 486 -6.70 -14.84 2.07
N PRO A 487 -5.44 -15.09 1.66
CA PRO A 487 -4.30 -14.93 2.57
C PRO A 487 -4.17 -13.51 3.11
N MET A 488 -4.60 -12.50 2.35
CA MET A 488 -4.57 -11.10 2.79
C MET A 488 -5.63 -10.82 3.85
N PHE A 489 -6.81 -11.42 3.73
CA PHE A 489 -7.86 -11.26 4.75
C PHE A 489 -7.49 -11.97 6.05
N HIS A 490 -6.80 -13.10 6.00
CA HIS A 490 -6.32 -13.79 7.21
C HIS A 490 -5.25 -13.02 8.00
N GLN A 491 -4.60 -12.02 7.38
CA GLN A 491 -3.70 -11.10 8.10
C GLN A 491 -4.46 -10.04 8.90
N ILE A 492 -5.76 -9.88 8.65
CA ILE A 492 -6.61 -8.94 9.37
C ILE A 492 -7.38 -9.73 10.41
N GLU A 493 -7.30 -9.30 11.66
CA GLU A 493 -8.09 -9.92 12.73
C GLU A 493 -9.58 -9.81 12.37
N GLY A 494 -10.33 -10.92 12.49
CA GLY A 494 -11.74 -10.97 12.07
C GLY A 494 -12.00 -11.14 10.55
N GLY A 495 -10.94 -11.27 9.74
CA GLY A 495 -11.04 -11.43 8.28
C GLY A 495 -11.74 -12.70 7.78
N ASP A 496 -11.95 -13.71 8.63
CA ASP A 496 -12.65 -14.96 8.26
C ASP A 496 -14.07 -14.71 7.73
N GLY A 497 -14.73 -13.66 8.21
CA GLY A 497 -16.03 -13.26 7.70
C GLY A 497 -15.97 -12.73 6.28
N ALA A 498 -14.95 -11.94 5.96
CA ALA A 498 -14.69 -11.47 4.61
C ALA A 498 -14.36 -12.65 3.68
N VAL A 499 -13.57 -13.62 4.14
CA VAL A 499 -13.24 -14.85 3.40
C VAL A 499 -14.50 -15.62 2.98
N ALA A 500 -15.42 -15.88 3.91
CA ALA A 500 -16.66 -16.60 3.60
C ALA A 500 -17.52 -15.86 2.55
N ILE A 501 -17.58 -14.53 2.65
CA ILE A 501 -18.30 -13.65 1.72
C ILE A 501 -17.67 -13.72 0.32
N VAL A 502 -16.36 -13.53 0.20
CA VAL A 502 -15.69 -13.50 -1.11
C VAL A 502 -15.70 -14.86 -1.81
N GLN A 503 -15.62 -15.95 -1.05
CA GLN A 503 -15.76 -17.32 -1.58
C GLN A 503 -17.14 -17.56 -2.20
N GLU A 504 -18.20 -17.07 -1.56
CA GLU A 504 -19.55 -17.27 -2.07
C GLU A 504 -19.80 -16.47 -3.36
N ILE A 505 -19.33 -15.22 -3.42
CA ILE A 505 -19.39 -14.38 -4.62
C ILE A 505 -18.63 -15.05 -5.78
N ALA A 506 -17.45 -15.60 -5.52
CA ALA A 506 -16.61 -16.24 -6.53
C ALA A 506 -17.27 -17.48 -7.18
N LYS A 507 -18.15 -18.21 -6.46
CA LYS A 507 -18.89 -19.37 -6.99
C LYS A 507 -19.92 -18.98 -8.06
N ASN A 508 -20.56 -17.83 -7.90
CA ASN A 508 -21.64 -17.35 -8.77
C ASN A 508 -21.37 -15.90 -9.22
N PRO A 509 -20.33 -15.67 -10.02
CA PRO A 509 -19.76 -14.33 -10.25
C PRO A 509 -20.67 -13.39 -11.05
N ILE A 510 -21.70 -13.89 -11.75
CA ILE A 510 -22.61 -13.05 -12.55
C ILE A 510 -23.59 -12.27 -11.64
N GLY A 511 -23.95 -12.85 -10.50
CA GLY A 511 -24.92 -12.29 -9.57
C GLY A 511 -25.69 -13.37 -8.84
N GLY A 512 -26.25 -13.02 -7.69
CA GLY A 512 -27.00 -13.94 -6.86
C GLY A 512 -27.45 -13.30 -5.56
N SER A 513 -28.16 -14.10 -4.76
CA SER A 513 -28.49 -13.78 -3.38
C SER A 513 -28.48 -15.05 -2.55
N THR A 514 -28.01 -14.98 -1.32
CA THR A 514 -28.01 -16.10 -0.38
C THR A 514 -28.01 -15.61 1.05
N THR A 515 -28.21 -16.52 2.00
CA THR A 515 -28.02 -16.25 3.43
C THR A 515 -26.87 -17.11 3.93
N LEU A 516 -25.85 -16.49 4.52
CA LEU A 516 -24.68 -17.18 5.08
C LEU A 516 -24.69 -17.06 6.59
N THR A 517 -24.19 -18.10 7.27
CA THR A 517 -23.83 -17.98 8.68
C THR A 517 -22.35 -17.68 8.76
N VAL A 518 -22.00 -16.48 9.20
CA VAL A 518 -20.64 -16.00 9.32
C VAL A 518 -20.22 -16.02 10.79
N PRO A 519 -19.06 -16.60 11.16
CA PRO A 519 -18.65 -16.75 12.57
C PRO A 519 -18.71 -15.47 13.40
N SER A 520 -18.38 -14.32 12.81
CA SER A 520 -18.33 -13.00 13.47
C SER A 520 -19.64 -12.21 13.39
N TYR A 521 -20.47 -12.45 12.37
CA TYR A 521 -21.65 -11.64 12.06
C TYR A 521 -22.99 -12.37 12.28
N GLY A 522 -22.98 -13.69 12.51
CA GLY A 522 -24.20 -14.48 12.59
C GLY A 522 -24.82 -14.70 11.21
N GLN A 523 -26.15 -14.65 11.11
CA GLN A 523 -26.84 -14.75 9.82
C GLN A 523 -26.74 -13.44 9.03
N VAL A 524 -26.16 -13.54 7.83
CA VAL A 524 -25.92 -12.45 6.90
C VAL A 524 -26.68 -12.74 5.61
N ASP A 525 -27.66 -11.90 5.29
CA ASP A 525 -28.29 -11.92 3.98
C ASP A 525 -27.41 -11.18 2.98
N MET A 526 -27.19 -11.77 1.82
CA MET A 526 -26.30 -11.25 0.79
C MET A 526 -26.99 -11.15 -0.57
N LYS A 527 -26.63 -10.13 -1.33
CA LYS A 527 -26.95 -10.00 -2.76
C LYS A 527 -25.78 -9.39 -3.51
N TRP A 528 -25.54 -9.83 -4.74
CA TRP A 528 -24.45 -9.31 -5.56
C TRP A 528 -24.77 -9.37 -7.05
N GLY A 529 -24.01 -8.61 -7.84
CA GLY A 529 -24.09 -8.67 -9.30
C GLY A 529 -23.47 -7.48 -10.01
N LEU A 530 -23.67 -7.46 -11.32
CA LEU A 530 -23.19 -6.38 -12.20
C LEU A 530 -23.87 -5.05 -11.88
N GLY A 531 -23.04 -4.02 -11.70
CA GLY A 531 -23.48 -2.65 -11.53
C GLY A 531 -23.87 -1.98 -12.85
N ILE A 532 -24.51 -0.81 -12.74
CA ILE A 532 -25.01 -0.05 -13.89
C ILE A 532 -23.90 0.35 -14.87
N GLY A 533 -22.68 0.62 -14.39
CA GLY A 533 -21.53 0.95 -15.22
C GLY A 533 -21.19 -0.20 -16.17
N ALA A 534 -21.18 -1.44 -15.67
CA ALA A 534 -20.94 -2.63 -16.48
C ALA A 534 -22.01 -2.81 -17.58
N LEU A 535 -23.28 -2.61 -17.24
CA LEU A 535 -24.38 -2.69 -18.20
C LEU A 535 -24.27 -1.63 -19.30
N LEU A 536 -23.95 -0.39 -18.94
CA LEU A 536 -23.75 0.70 -19.91
C LEU A 536 -22.57 0.42 -20.85
N MET A 537 -21.49 -0.19 -20.36
CA MET A 537 -20.36 -0.61 -21.20
C MET A 537 -20.75 -1.68 -22.22
N VAL A 538 -21.58 -2.65 -21.82
CA VAL A 538 -22.11 -3.67 -22.75
C VAL A 538 -22.97 -3.02 -23.82
N ILE A 539 -23.89 -2.13 -23.41
CA ILE A 539 -24.77 -1.40 -24.34
C ILE A 539 -23.93 -0.59 -25.33
N ALA A 540 -22.98 0.19 -24.85
CA ALA A 540 -22.07 0.96 -25.70
C ALA A 540 -21.23 0.05 -26.61
N GLY A 541 -20.78 -1.10 -26.11
CA GLY A 541 -20.05 -2.10 -26.87
C GLY A 541 -20.86 -2.62 -28.06
N ILE A 542 -22.10 -3.04 -27.81
CA ILE A 542 -23.04 -3.50 -28.84
C ILE A 542 -23.34 -2.39 -29.84
N MET A 543 -23.60 -1.16 -29.37
CA MET A 543 -23.85 -0.01 -30.23
C MET A 543 -22.66 0.27 -31.17
N LEU A 544 -21.42 0.17 -30.67
CA LEU A 544 -20.22 0.34 -31.50
C LEU A 544 -20.03 -0.80 -32.51
N LEU A 545 -20.34 -2.04 -32.14
CA LEU A 545 -20.35 -3.18 -33.08
C LEU A 545 -21.34 -2.94 -34.21
N VAL A 546 -22.58 -2.59 -33.88
CA VAL A 546 -23.65 -2.30 -34.84
C VAL A 546 -23.28 -1.11 -35.71
N ALA A 547 -22.81 -0.01 -35.12
CA ALA A 547 -22.33 1.17 -35.85
C ALA A 547 -21.22 0.80 -36.84
N GLY A 548 -20.25 0.00 -36.40
CA GLY A 548 -19.15 -0.44 -37.27
C GLY A 548 -19.61 -1.32 -38.43
N LEU A 549 -20.53 -2.27 -38.18
CA LEU A 549 -21.13 -3.11 -39.23
C LEU A 549 -21.95 -2.28 -40.23
N MET A 550 -22.79 -1.36 -39.75
CA MET A 550 -23.57 -0.43 -40.58
C MET A 550 -22.68 0.49 -41.41
N TYR A 551 -21.60 1.02 -40.83
CA TYR A 551 -20.65 1.85 -41.56
C TYR A 551 -19.97 1.02 -42.67
N ARG A 552 -19.61 -0.24 -42.37
CA ARG A 552 -18.96 -1.14 -43.34
C ARG A 552 -19.87 -1.43 -44.54
N THR A 553 -21.14 -1.71 -44.31
CA THR A 553 -22.11 -1.99 -45.39
C THR A 553 -22.35 -0.74 -46.24
N ALA A 554 -22.55 0.42 -45.63
CA ALA A 554 -22.72 1.69 -46.35
C ALA A 554 -21.50 2.04 -47.24
N CYS A 555 -20.28 1.73 -46.79
CA CYS A 555 -19.07 1.91 -47.60
C CYS A 555 -18.97 0.93 -48.79
N LYS A 556 -19.57 -0.26 -48.71
CA LYS A 556 -19.62 -1.22 -49.83
C LYS A 556 -20.66 -0.80 -50.87
N GLU A 557 -21.82 -0.32 -50.43
CA GLU A 557 -22.90 0.14 -51.31
C GLU A 557 -22.48 1.35 -52.15
N GLN A 558 -21.72 2.29 -51.59
CA GLN A 558 -21.13 3.41 -52.35
C GLN A 558 -20.08 2.98 -53.40
N LYS A 559 -19.60 1.73 -53.37
CA LYS A 559 -18.63 1.20 -54.34
C LYS A 559 -19.25 0.30 -55.41
N ALA A 560 -20.48 -0.17 -55.23
CA ALA A 560 -21.14 -0.97 -56.26
C ALA A 560 -21.35 -0.08 -57.51
N PRO A 561 -20.93 -0.52 -58.72
CA PRO A 561 -21.24 0.24 -59.92
C PRO A 561 -22.76 0.31 -60.02
N THR A 562 -23.31 1.52 -60.19
CA THR A 562 -24.65 1.68 -60.74
C THR A 562 -24.66 0.97 -62.08
N THR A 563 -25.28 -0.21 -62.14
CA THR A 563 -25.64 -0.86 -63.40
C THR A 563 -26.51 0.12 -64.17
N GLU A 564 -25.93 0.77 -65.17
CA GLU A 564 -26.70 1.51 -66.16
C GLU A 564 -27.68 0.51 -66.80
N ALA A 565 -28.97 0.84 -66.72
CA ALA A 565 -30.01 0.11 -67.43
C ALA A 565 -29.69 0.13 -68.95
N PRO A 566 -29.94 -0.98 -69.68
CA PRO A 566 -29.70 -1.00 -71.11
C PRO A 566 -30.60 0.04 -71.77
N LYS A 567 -30.01 0.98 -72.51
CA LYS A 567 -30.76 1.87 -73.39
C LYS A 567 -31.54 1.01 -74.37
N SER A 568 -32.87 1.04 -74.29
CA SER A 568 -33.75 0.47 -75.29
C SER A 568 -33.65 1.28 -76.58
N GLN A 569 -33.16 0.59 -77.62
CA GLN A 569 -33.19 0.86 -79.07
C GLN A 569 -33.04 2.29 -79.58
#